data_AF-A0A9E5E3G7-F1
#
_entry.id   AF-A0A9E5E3G7-F1
#
_cell.length_a   1.000
_cell.length_b   1.000
_cell.length_c   1.000
_cell.angle_alpha   90.00
_cell.angle_beta   90.00
_cell.angle_gamma   90.00
#
_symmetry.space_group_name_H-M   'P 1'
#
loop_
_entity.id
_entity.type
_entity.pdbx_description
1 polymer ?
#
loop_
_entity_poly.entity_id
_entity_poly.type
_entity_poly.pdbx_seq_one_letter_code
_entity_poly.pdbx_strand_id
1 'polypeptide(L)'
;IAIAASARCEKLTKEIFGGDMAYVKWMRPGFELGLAMQEIAKKNPKTRAIMMGQHGFISWANDDKQCYTDTLSFIEKAAAYIEGKYSEKGGDRTAFGGAKYLSLSPEKRRDNFATILPALRGLVSSEKRFIGTVQDDDKILRFVNSKDAARLAELGTSCPDHFLRTKIKPLYVNWNPQTEDLPVLREKLAAGIERYRKDYASYYAKCKHSNSPAMRDANPTVVLIPGLGMIAWGKDKSESRVTAEFYNCAVEVMRGAEAIDKYIALPQQEAFDIEYWLLEEAKLKRMPAEKELARQVAIVIGAGSGIGKETAHRLVKEGAHIVCVDLNEAAAQETANELLAKYGAGIGVAGSGLSNCGPAIGLGANITDRASIRRMLDDVAMAYGGFDSICVTAGIFVPSNTTGHIPDDKWGVTFAINVTGAYLVGDEAAKTWKKQGLRGNLVLTTSANAVVAKKGSVAYDCSKAAANHLVRELAIELAPLVRVNGVAPATVVKGSAMFPRDRVIGSLAKYNIPYTEKEETESLVAKLAQFYADRTLTKSPITPADQAEAYFLLVSQRLSKTTGQVITVDGGLHEAFLR
;
A
#
# COMPACT_ATOMS: atom_id res chain seq x y z
N ILE A 1 -21.60 -9.21 19.03
CA ILE A 1 -22.18 -8.60 17.80
C ILE A 1 -23.07 -9.57 17.03
N ALA A 2 -22.66 -10.83 16.76
CA ALA A 2 -23.49 -11.82 16.04
C ALA A 2 -24.94 -11.95 16.58
N ILE A 3 -25.10 -12.05 17.90
CA ILE A 3 -26.42 -12.08 18.56
C ILE A 3 -27.21 -10.79 18.28
N ALA A 4 -26.56 -9.63 18.37
CA ALA A 4 -27.16 -8.32 18.11
C ALA A 4 -27.59 -8.14 16.65
N ALA A 5 -26.91 -8.81 15.72
CA ALA A 5 -27.17 -8.80 14.28
C ALA A 5 -28.05 -9.98 13.81
N SER A 6 -28.71 -10.67 14.73
CA SER A 6 -29.62 -11.79 14.43
C SER A 6 -31.07 -11.31 14.42
N ALA A 7 -31.89 -11.84 13.50
CA ALA A 7 -33.30 -11.46 13.35
C ALA A 7 -34.12 -11.64 14.65
N ARG A 8 -33.81 -12.67 15.45
CA ARG A 8 -34.45 -12.98 16.73
C ARG A 8 -33.60 -12.57 17.94
N CYS A 9 -32.89 -11.44 17.84
CA CYS A 9 -31.97 -10.95 18.89
C CYS A 9 -32.56 -10.96 20.31
N GLU A 10 -33.78 -10.47 20.50
CA GLU A 10 -34.44 -10.44 21.82
C GLU A 10 -34.61 -11.85 22.41
N LYS A 11 -35.11 -12.79 21.60
CA LYS A 11 -35.30 -14.18 22.02
C LYS A 11 -33.98 -14.86 22.34
N LEU A 12 -32.97 -14.67 21.49
CA LEU A 12 -31.62 -15.22 21.71
C LEU A 12 -30.98 -14.65 22.98
N THR A 13 -31.16 -13.36 23.25
CA THR A 13 -30.67 -12.73 24.48
C THR A 13 -31.24 -13.44 25.71
N LYS A 14 -32.57 -13.68 25.72
CA LYS A 14 -33.23 -14.43 26.80
C LYS A 14 -32.76 -15.89 26.88
N GLU A 15 -32.53 -16.55 25.75
CA GLU A 15 -32.09 -17.94 25.71
C GLU A 15 -30.66 -18.12 26.26
N ILE A 16 -29.74 -17.24 25.85
CA ILE A 16 -28.32 -17.34 26.20
C ILE A 16 -28.06 -16.81 27.61
N PHE A 17 -28.66 -15.67 27.96
CA PHE A 17 -28.34 -14.95 29.20
C PHE A 17 -29.44 -15.05 30.26
N GLY A 18 -30.59 -15.65 29.95
CA GLY A 18 -31.69 -15.78 30.89
C GLY A 18 -32.26 -14.41 31.29
N GLY A 19 -31.95 -13.98 32.51
CA GLY A 19 -32.32 -12.68 33.07
C GLY A 19 -31.14 -11.76 33.41
N ASP A 20 -29.90 -12.23 33.24
CA ASP A 20 -28.70 -11.46 33.62
C ASP A 20 -28.43 -10.29 32.65
N MET A 21 -28.87 -10.45 31.40
CA MET A 21 -28.77 -9.45 30.34
C MET A 21 -30.16 -9.09 29.81
N ALA A 22 -30.52 -7.82 29.89
CA ALA A 22 -31.76 -7.31 29.29
C ALA A 22 -31.56 -7.00 27.80
N TYR A 23 -32.65 -6.72 27.09
CA TYR A 23 -32.64 -6.35 25.68
C TYR A 23 -33.24 -4.96 25.49
N VAL A 24 -32.64 -4.18 24.59
CA VAL A 24 -33.25 -2.99 24.02
C VAL A 24 -33.21 -3.12 22.49
N LYS A 25 -34.35 -2.80 21.86
CA LYS A 25 -34.44 -2.75 20.40
C LYS A 25 -33.44 -1.74 19.83
N TRP A 26 -33.13 -1.88 18.54
CA TRP A 26 -32.25 -0.90 17.89
C TRP A 26 -32.79 0.52 18.08
N MET A 27 -31.89 1.40 18.52
CA MET A 27 -32.08 2.84 18.62
C MET A 27 -30.77 3.51 18.21
N ARG A 28 -30.85 4.74 17.70
CA ARG A 28 -29.65 5.52 17.38
C ARG A 28 -28.78 5.69 18.65
N PRO A 29 -27.45 5.47 18.57
CA PRO A 29 -26.56 5.72 19.70
C PRO A 29 -26.66 7.17 20.17
N GLY A 30 -26.63 7.38 21.49
CA GLY A 30 -26.66 8.70 22.09
C GLY A 30 -27.59 8.76 23.29
N PHE A 31 -28.07 9.97 23.58
CA PHE A 31 -28.80 10.27 24.81
C PHE A 31 -30.10 9.46 24.96
N GLU A 32 -30.87 9.31 23.89
CA GLU A 32 -32.14 8.56 23.92
C GLU A 32 -31.93 7.07 24.23
N LEU A 33 -30.93 6.44 23.63
CA LEU A 33 -30.54 5.06 23.97
C LEU A 33 -30.10 4.97 25.44
N GLY A 34 -29.34 5.95 25.92
CA GLY A 34 -28.95 6.04 27.33
C GLY A 34 -30.14 6.13 28.29
N LEU A 35 -31.15 6.94 27.97
CA LEU A 35 -32.39 7.03 28.77
C LEU A 35 -33.18 5.71 28.74
N ALA A 36 -33.29 5.07 27.58
CA ALA A 36 -33.96 3.77 27.47
C ALA A 36 -33.25 2.70 28.32
N MET A 37 -31.92 2.66 28.28
CA MET A 37 -31.12 1.78 29.10
C MET A 37 -31.25 2.08 30.60
N GLN A 38 -31.28 3.36 30.99
CA GLN A 38 -31.51 3.78 32.37
C GLN A 38 -32.86 3.25 32.89
N GLU A 39 -33.92 3.38 32.10
CA GLU A 39 -35.25 2.90 32.49
C GLU A 39 -35.30 1.38 32.62
N ILE A 40 -34.61 0.64 31.74
CA ILE A 40 -34.46 -0.82 31.87
C ILE A 40 -33.73 -1.19 33.16
N ALA A 41 -32.61 -0.51 33.45
CA ALA A 41 -31.81 -0.77 34.66
C ALA A 41 -32.59 -0.46 35.95
N LYS A 42 -33.39 0.62 35.98
CA LYS A 42 -34.26 0.94 37.12
C LYS A 42 -35.35 -0.11 37.35
N LYS A 43 -35.99 -0.58 36.27
CA LYS A 43 -37.08 -1.57 36.35
C LYS A 43 -36.58 -2.96 36.71
N ASN A 44 -35.35 -3.30 36.31
CA ASN A 44 -34.73 -4.60 36.54
C ASN A 44 -33.38 -4.45 37.27
N PRO A 45 -33.36 -4.21 38.60
CA PRO A 45 -32.11 -3.96 39.33
C PRO A 45 -31.11 -5.13 39.34
N LYS A 46 -31.56 -6.34 38.96
CA LYS A 46 -30.72 -7.54 38.86
C LYS A 46 -29.96 -7.63 37.53
N THR A 47 -30.33 -6.83 36.53
CA THR A 47 -29.68 -6.81 35.23
C THR A 47 -28.28 -6.22 35.36
N ARG A 48 -27.28 -6.91 34.79
CA ARG A 48 -25.86 -6.52 34.81
C ARG A 48 -25.33 -6.07 33.45
N ALA A 49 -26.12 -6.33 32.41
CA ALA A 49 -25.80 -5.97 31.04
C ALA A 49 -27.06 -5.74 30.21
N ILE A 50 -26.93 -4.99 29.12
CA ILE A 50 -27.99 -4.82 28.12
C ILE A 50 -27.43 -5.18 26.74
N MET A 51 -28.09 -6.13 26.06
CA MET A 51 -27.96 -6.34 24.63
C MET A 51 -28.71 -5.22 23.90
N MET A 52 -27.99 -4.49 23.08
CA MET A 52 -28.48 -3.41 22.23
C MET A 52 -28.56 -3.93 20.80
N GLY A 53 -29.76 -4.03 20.25
CA GLY A 53 -29.98 -4.51 18.88
C GLY A 53 -29.07 -3.80 17.88
N GLN A 54 -28.37 -4.58 17.04
CA GLN A 54 -27.35 -4.16 16.05
C GLN A 54 -26.17 -3.30 16.55
N HIS A 55 -26.00 -3.10 17.87
CA HIS A 55 -24.81 -2.43 18.44
C HIS A 55 -23.87 -3.41 19.13
N GLY A 56 -24.41 -4.38 19.86
CA GLY A 56 -23.63 -5.25 20.74
C GLY A 56 -24.24 -5.26 22.14
N PHE A 57 -23.41 -5.34 23.17
CA PHE A 57 -23.89 -5.24 24.54
C PHE A 57 -23.00 -4.30 25.36
N ILE A 58 -23.55 -3.83 26.47
CA ILE A 58 -22.79 -3.12 27.49
C ILE A 58 -23.07 -3.78 28.84
N SER A 59 -22.04 -3.89 29.67
CA SER A 59 -22.10 -4.33 31.06
C SER A 59 -21.63 -3.21 31.98
N TRP A 60 -22.05 -3.24 33.23
CA TRP A 60 -21.66 -2.24 34.22
C TRP A 60 -21.55 -2.86 35.62
N ALA A 61 -20.72 -2.26 36.45
CA ALA A 61 -20.62 -2.54 37.87
C ALA A 61 -20.05 -1.30 38.60
N ASN A 62 -20.22 -1.24 39.92
CA ASN A 62 -19.59 -0.19 40.75
C ASN A 62 -18.09 -0.43 40.97
N ASP A 63 -17.62 -1.65 40.68
CA ASP A 63 -16.23 -2.08 40.78
C ASP A 63 -15.67 -2.34 39.38
N ASP A 64 -14.48 -1.80 39.09
CA ASP A 64 -13.86 -1.85 37.77
C ASP A 64 -13.47 -3.28 37.37
N LYS A 65 -12.92 -4.05 38.31
CA LYS A 65 -12.59 -5.47 38.13
C LYS A 65 -13.85 -6.29 37.88
N GLN A 66 -14.93 -6.02 38.58
CA GLN A 66 -16.21 -6.70 38.36
C GLN A 66 -16.78 -6.35 36.99
N CYS A 67 -16.74 -5.08 36.58
CA CYS A 67 -17.19 -4.66 35.26
C CYS A 67 -16.41 -5.38 34.14
N TYR A 68 -15.08 -5.46 34.28
CA TYR A 68 -14.22 -6.19 33.36
C TYR A 68 -14.53 -7.69 33.32
N THR A 69 -14.64 -8.34 34.48
CA THR A 69 -14.89 -9.79 34.57
C THR A 69 -16.30 -10.18 34.11
N ASP A 70 -17.31 -9.34 34.36
CA ASP A 70 -18.66 -9.52 33.82
C ASP A 70 -18.67 -9.44 32.29
N THR A 71 -17.98 -8.45 31.73
CA THR A 71 -17.83 -8.30 30.29
C THR A 71 -17.25 -9.57 29.67
N LEU A 72 -16.16 -10.10 30.24
CA LEU A 72 -15.56 -11.36 29.78
C LEU A 72 -16.50 -12.54 29.92
N SER A 73 -17.19 -12.67 31.06
CA SER A 73 -18.13 -13.78 31.31
C SER A 73 -19.27 -13.80 30.29
N PHE A 74 -19.85 -12.64 29.97
CA PHE A 74 -20.90 -12.54 28.95
C PHE A 74 -20.37 -12.85 27.55
N ILE A 75 -19.15 -12.42 27.21
CA ILE A 75 -18.50 -12.74 25.93
C ILE A 75 -18.26 -14.24 25.81
N GLU A 76 -17.69 -14.87 26.83
CA GLU A 76 -17.41 -16.31 26.83
C GLU A 76 -18.70 -17.14 26.71
N LYS A 77 -19.76 -16.76 27.45
CA LYS A 77 -21.06 -17.41 27.36
C LYS A 77 -21.66 -17.29 25.95
N ALA A 78 -21.55 -16.11 25.33
CA ALA A 78 -21.98 -15.90 23.96
C ALA A 78 -21.15 -16.73 22.96
N ALA A 79 -19.83 -16.74 23.10
CA ALA A 79 -18.91 -17.46 22.23
C ALA A 79 -19.16 -18.97 22.30
N ALA A 80 -19.27 -19.53 23.50
CA ALA A 80 -19.56 -20.96 23.70
C ALA A 80 -20.90 -21.37 23.06
N TYR A 81 -21.94 -20.55 23.22
CA TYR A 81 -23.23 -20.83 22.59
C TYR A 81 -23.14 -20.79 21.04
N ILE A 82 -22.48 -19.77 20.49
CA ILE A 82 -22.31 -19.62 19.03
C ILE A 82 -21.50 -20.79 18.47
N GLU A 83 -20.35 -21.12 19.07
CA GLU A 83 -19.50 -22.22 18.58
C GLU A 83 -20.15 -23.59 18.76
N GLY A 84 -20.94 -23.77 19.83
CA GLY A 84 -21.77 -24.97 20.00
C GLY A 84 -22.76 -25.13 18.84
N LYS A 85 -23.54 -24.09 18.53
CA LYS A 85 -24.50 -24.10 17.39
C LYS A 85 -23.80 -24.23 16.04
N TYR A 86 -22.64 -23.60 15.88
CA TYR A 86 -21.82 -23.71 14.69
C TYR A 86 -21.39 -25.17 14.45
N SER A 87 -20.88 -25.82 15.50
CA SER A 87 -20.43 -27.21 15.46
C SER A 87 -21.59 -28.18 15.23
N GLU A 88 -22.72 -28.00 15.92
CA GLU A 88 -23.96 -28.79 15.73
C GLU A 88 -24.47 -28.72 14.28
N LYS A 89 -24.35 -27.56 13.63
CA LYS A 89 -24.72 -27.38 12.22
C LYS A 89 -23.72 -27.98 11.24
N GLY A 90 -22.57 -28.50 11.68
CA GLY A 90 -21.55 -29.11 10.83
C GLY A 90 -20.32 -28.24 10.56
N GLY A 91 -20.14 -27.14 11.31
CA GLY A 91 -18.95 -26.31 11.29
C GLY A 91 -18.61 -25.71 9.91
N ASP A 92 -17.31 -25.67 9.59
CA ASP A 92 -16.81 -25.09 8.34
C ASP A 92 -17.43 -25.69 7.07
N ARG A 93 -17.84 -26.97 7.12
CA ARG A 93 -18.43 -27.67 5.98
C ARG A 93 -19.77 -27.09 5.55
N THR A 94 -20.55 -26.57 6.50
CA THR A 94 -21.92 -26.09 6.29
C THR A 94 -22.08 -24.60 6.52
N ALA A 95 -21.04 -23.93 7.03
CA ALA A 95 -20.98 -22.48 7.17
C ALA A 95 -21.43 -21.79 5.87
N PHE A 96 -22.31 -20.78 5.99
CA PHE A 96 -22.81 -20.00 4.85
C PHE A 96 -23.45 -20.85 3.73
N GLY A 97 -24.17 -21.91 4.10
CA GLY A 97 -24.82 -22.83 3.16
C GLY A 97 -23.86 -23.84 2.52
N GLY A 98 -22.60 -23.88 2.98
CA GLY A 98 -21.53 -24.73 2.48
C GLY A 98 -20.85 -24.19 1.22
N ALA A 99 -19.79 -24.87 0.81
CA ALA A 99 -18.99 -24.49 -0.35
C ALA A 99 -19.81 -24.58 -1.67
N LYS A 100 -19.68 -23.54 -2.49
CA LYS A 100 -20.12 -23.47 -3.88
C LYS A 100 -18.94 -23.61 -4.85
N TYR A 101 -17.78 -23.05 -4.48
CA TYR A 101 -16.56 -23.06 -5.27
C TYR A 101 -15.40 -23.66 -4.45
N LEU A 102 -14.33 -24.07 -5.13
CA LEU A 102 -13.08 -24.48 -4.50
C LEU A 102 -12.05 -23.33 -4.55
N SER A 103 -11.28 -23.16 -3.49
CA SER A 103 -10.11 -22.28 -3.48
C SER A 103 -9.09 -22.72 -4.52
N LEU A 104 -8.49 -21.78 -5.25
CA LEU A 104 -7.30 -22.08 -6.05
C LEU A 104 -6.11 -22.35 -5.11
N SER A 105 -5.09 -23.04 -5.61
CA SER A 105 -3.85 -23.25 -4.84
C SER A 105 -3.20 -21.91 -4.49
N PRO A 106 -2.44 -21.81 -3.38
CA PRO A 106 -1.77 -20.57 -2.99
C PRO A 106 -0.93 -19.93 -4.13
N GLU A 107 -0.23 -20.73 -4.93
CA GLU A 107 0.56 -20.24 -6.07
C GLU A 107 -0.33 -19.63 -7.14
N LYS A 108 -1.40 -20.33 -7.54
CA LYS A 108 -2.37 -19.81 -8.52
C LYS A 108 -3.07 -18.56 -8.02
N ARG A 109 -3.38 -18.46 -6.73
CA ARG A 109 -3.96 -17.24 -6.15
C ARG A 109 -2.99 -16.08 -6.25
N ARG A 110 -1.72 -16.29 -5.88
CA ARG A 110 -0.67 -15.26 -5.99
C ARG A 110 -0.52 -14.78 -7.43
N ASP A 111 -0.41 -15.68 -8.39
CA ASP A 111 -0.24 -15.34 -9.81
C ASP A 111 -1.45 -14.59 -10.36
N ASN A 112 -2.66 -15.03 -10.01
CA ASN A 112 -3.90 -14.37 -10.40
C ASN A 112 -4.00 -12.97 -9.78
N PHE A 113 -3.71 -12.82 -8.49
CA PHE A 113 -3.68 -11.52 -7.81
C PHE A 113 -2.67 -10.57 -8.45
N ALA A 114 -1.40 -10.97 -8.62
CA ALA A 114 -0.38 -10.16 -9.28
C ALA A 114 -0.81 -9.71 -10.69
N THR A 115 -1.56 -10.57 -11.39
CA THR A 115 -2.06 -10.32 -12.73
C THR A 115 -3.24 -9.34 -12.80
N ILE A 116 -4.12 -9.30 -11.79
CA ILE A 116 -5.33 -8.46 -11.79
C ILE A 116 -5.20 -7.17 -10.98
N LEU A 117 -4.37 -7.17 -9.93
CA LEU A 117 -4.26 -6.06 -8.98
C LEU A 117 -3.96 -4.71 -9.63
N PRO A 118 -3.01 -4.59 -10.59
CA PRO A 118 -2.74 -3.31 -11.23
C PRO A 118 -3.95 -2.75 -11.98
N ALA A 119 -4.63 -3.58 -12.78
CA ALA A 119 -5.83 -3.15 -13.49
C ALA A 119 -6.96 -2.78 -12.52
N LEU A 120 -7.14 -3.57 -11.46
CA LEU A 120 -8.14 -3.31 -10.44
C LEU A 120 -7.88 -2.00 -9.67
N ARG A 121 -6.62 -1.76 -9.26
CA ARG A 121 -6.19 -0.49 -8.65
C ARG A 121 -6.53 0.69 -9.55
N GLY A 122 -6.25 0.55 -10.84
CA GLY A 122 -6.62 1.52 -11.87
C GLY A 122 -8.12 1.83 -11.90
N LEU A 123 -8.93 0.77 -11.95
CA LEU A 123 -10.40 0.88 -11.98
C LEU A 123 -10.94 1.57 -10.73
N VAL A 124 -10.49 1.24 -9.53
CA VAL A 124 -10.98 1.87 -8.29
C VAL A 124 -10.40 3.26 -8.03
N SER A 125 -9.34 3.66 -8.73
CA SER A 125 -8.65 4.94 -8.52
C SER A 125 -9.15 6.07 -9.43
N SER A 126 -10.45 6.11 -9.73
CA SER A 126 -11.03 7.05 -10.70
C SER A 126 -11.05 8.51 -10.22
N GLU A 127 -11.14 8.74 -8.91
CA GLU A 127 -11.12 10.07 -8.30
C GLU A 127 -9.79 10.32 -7.58
N LYS A 128 -9.47 9.47 -6.60
CA LYS A 128 -8.19 9.45 -5.88
C LYS A 128 -7.57 8.07 -5.96
N ARG A 129 -6.24 8.01 -5.85
CA ARG A 129 -5.53 6.73 -5.83
C ARG A 129 -5.78 5.97 -4.54
N PHE A 130 -5.83 4.64 -4.67
CA PHE A 130 -5.91 3.71 -3.55
C PHE A 130 -4.66 2.84 -3.43
N ILE A 131 -4.42 2.38 -2.21
CA ILE A 131 -3.42 1.39 -1.83
C ILE A 131 -4.17 0.12 -1.43
N GLY A 132 -3.70 -1.03 -1.92
CA GLY A 132 -4.37 -2.31 -1.76
C GLY A 132 -3.81 -3.17 -0.62
N THR A 133 -4.68 -4.01 -0.06
CA THR A 133 -4.33 -5.15 0.80
C THR A 133 -5.07 -6.39 0.34
N VAL A 134 -4.33 -7.44 0.01
CA VAL A 134 -4.84 -8.79 -0.25
C VAL A 134 -4.97 -9.56 1.07
N GLN A 135 -6.08 -10.26 1.23
CA GLN A 135 -6.36 -11.22 2.31
C GLN A 135 -6.94 -12.51 1.70
N ASP A 136 -6.30 -13.64 1.95
CA ASP A 136 -6.69 -14.96 1.43
C ASP A 136 -6.58 -16.07 2.48
N ASP A 137 -6.84 -15.72 3.75
CA ASP A 137 -6.90 -16.71 4.84
C ASP A 137 -8.14 -17.62 4.75
N ASP A 138 -8.15 -18.67 5.56
CA ASP A 138 -9.22 -19.68 5.54
C ASP A 138 -10.59 -19.09 5.85
N LYS A 139 -10.67 -18.04 6.69
CA LYS A 139 -11.94 -17.41 7.06
C LYS A 139 -12.57 -16.71 5.86
N ILE A 140 -11.77 -15.94 5.12
CA ILE A 140 -12.20 -15.27 3.89
C ILE A 140 -12.47 -16.28 2.78
N LEU A 141 -11.58 -17.25 2.58
CA LEU A 141 -11.78 -18.28 1.56
C LEU A 141 -13.05 -19.08 1.80
N ARG A 142 -13.35 -19.46 3.05
CA ARG A 142 -14.61 -20.10 3.43
C ARG A 142 -15.82 -19.24 3.06
N PHE A 143 -15.75 -17.93 3.29
CA PHE A 143 -16.84 -17.02 2.97
C PHE A 143 -17.03 -16.82 1.45
N VAL A 144 -16.00 -16.39 0.73
CA VAL A 144 -16.13 -16.02 -0.70
C VAL A 144 -16.52 -17.21 -1.59
N ASN A 145 -16.17 -18.42 -1.16
CA ASN A 145 -16.50 -19.65 -1.86
C ASN A 145 -17.87 -20.23 -1.50
N SER A 146 -18.59 -19.65 -0.54
CA SER A 146 -19.85 -20.22 -0.04
C SER A 146 -21.06 -19.93 -0.93
N LYS A 147 -22.15 -20.69 -0.73
CA LYS A 147 -23.43 -20.47 -1.44
C LYS A 147 -24.10 -19.16 -1.05
N ASP A 148 -23.96 -18.74 0.21
CA ASP A 148 -24.59 -17.52 0.72
C ASP A 148 -23.74 -16.25 0.54
N ALA A 149 -22.49 -16.37 0.05
CA ALA A 149 -21.54 -15.25 -0.08
C ALA A 149 -22.15 -14.01 -0.76
N ALA A 150 -22.79 -14.19 -1.92
CA ALA A 150 -23.38 -13.08 -2.68
C ALA A 150 -24.53 -12.39 -1.92
N ARG A 151 -25.41 -13.19 -1.27
CA ARG A 151 -26.53 -12.67 -0.47
C ARG A 151 -26.03 -11.88 0.74
N LEU A 152 -25.07 -12.44 1.46
CA LEU A 152 -24.53 -11.82 2.68
C LEU A 152 -23.66 -10.60 2.36
N ALA A 153 -22.89 -10.63 1.28
CA ALA A 153 -22.16 -9.48 0.76
C ALA A 153 -23.12 -8.33 0.39
N GLU A 154 -24.26 -8.62 -0.23
CA GLU A 154 -25.26 -7.60 -0.58
C GLU A 154 -25.91 -6.94 0.64
N LEU A 155 -26.06 -7.67 1.76
CA LEU A 155 -26.57 -7.10 3.01
C LEU A 155 -25.60 -6.10 3.65
N GLY A 156 -24.29 -6.23 3.39
CA GLY A 156 -23.29 -5.34 3.97
C GLY A 156 -22.91 -5.69 5.40
N THR A 157 -22.44 -4.71 6.17
CA THR A 157 -21.94 -4.94 7.54
C THR A 157 -22.96 -4.52 8.62
N SER A 158 -22.84 -5.08 9.82
CA SER A 158 -23.88 -4.98 10.86
C SER A 158 -23.65 -3.89 11.91
N CYS A 159 -22.46 -3.28 11.95
CA CYS A 159 -22.09 -2.32 13.00
C CYS A 159 -21.69 -0.97 12.36
N PRO A 160 -22.06 0.18 12.97
CA PRO A 160 -21.61 1.52 12.57
C PRO A 160 -20.12 1.62 12.24
N ASP A 161 -19.26 1.03 13.07
CA ASP A 161 -17.80 1.09 12.90
C ASP A 161 -17.31 0.38 11.63
N HIS A 162 -18.03 -0.65 11.18
CA HIS A 162 -17.61 -1.47 10.05
C HIS A 162 -17.80 -0.73 8.72
N PHE A 163 -18.98 -0.15 8.45
CA PHE A 163 -19.23 0.50 7.15
C PHE A 163 -18.57 1.88 7.01
N LEU A 164 -18.17 2.55 8.11
CA LEU A 164 -17.32 3.74 8.03
C LEU A 164 -15.98 3.47 7.33
N ARG A 165 -15.51 2.21 7.36
CA ARG A 165 -14.28 1.75 6.68
C ARG A 165 -14.55 0.93 5.42
N THR A 166 -15.56 0.06 5.47
CA THR A 166 -15.86 -0.92 4.42
C THR A 166 -16.95 -0.46 3.43
N LYS A 167 -17.47 0.76 3.62
CA LYS A 167 -18.69 1.27 2.96
C LYS A 167 -19.92 0.43 3.27
N ILE A 168 -21.06 0.82 2.71
CA ILE A 168 -22.35 0.16 2.96
C ILE A 168 -22.35 -1.33 2.60
N LYS A 169 -21.60 -1.73 1.56
CA LYS A 169 -21.41 -3.13 1.15
C LYS A 169 -20.09 -3.30 0.37
N PRO A 170 -19.50 -4.51 0.34
CA PRO A 170 -18.43 -4.87 -0.59
C PRO A 170 -18.92 -5.04 -2.03
N LEU A 171 -17.99 -5.18 -2.98
CA LEU A 171 -18.26 -5.75 -4.30
C LEU A 171 -17.97 -7.25 -4.28
N TYR A 172 -18.99 -8.10 -4.41
CA TYR A 172 -18.82 -9.53 -4.68
C TYR A 172 -18.82 -9.79 -6.19
N VAL A 173 -17.75 -10.40 -6.69
CA VAL A 173 -17.61 -10.71 -8.11
C VAL A 173 -18.12 -12.13 -8.36
N ASN A 174 -19.22 -12.26 -9.10
CA ASN A 174 -19.79 -13.57 -9.44
C ASN A 174 -18.98 -14.29 -10.54
N TRP A 175 -17.74 -14.64 -10.22
CA TRP A 175 -16.80 -15.39 -11.06
C TRP A 175 -16.69 -16.84 -10.59
N ASN A 176 -16.58 -17.78 -11.52
CA ASN A 176 -16.44 -19.21 -11.23
C ASN A 176 -15.00 -19.69 -11.52
N PRO A 177 -14.16 -19.89 -10.48
CA PRO A 177 -12.76 -20.27 -10.63
C PRO A 177 -12.51 -21.62 -11.31
N GLN A 178 -13.53 -22.48 -11.41
CA GLN A 178 -13.39 -23.81 -12.01
C GLN A 178 -13.72 -23.83 -13.51
N THR A 179 -14.44 -22.84 -14.02
CA THR A 179 -14.96 -22.86 -15.40
C THR A 179 -14.67 -21.58 -16.20
N GLU A 180 -14.33 -20.49 -15.52
CA GLU A 180 -14.05 -19.20 -16.15
C GLU A 180 -12.57 -18.84 -15.96
N ASP A 181 -12.03 -18.07 -16.90
CA ASP A 181 -10.62 -17.67 -16.92
C ASP A 181 -10.42 -16.23 -16.40
N LEU A 182 -9.16 -15.78 -16.40
CA LEU A 182 -8.78 -14.44 -15.95
C LEU A 182 -9.31 -13.29 -16.83
N PRO A 183 -9.33 -13.39 -18.17
CA PRO A 183 -10.05 -12.43 -19.01
C PRO A 183 -11.49 -12.20 -18.57
N VAL A 184 -12.27 -13.26 -18.35
CA VAL A 184 -13.66 -13.15 -17.86
C VAL A 184 -13.72 -12.49 -16.48
N LEU A 185 -12.80 -12.84 -15.57
CA LEU A 185 -12.72 -12.18 -14.25
C LEU A 185 -12.51 -10.65 -14.38
N ARG A 186 -11.63 -10.21 -15.28
CA ARG A 186 -11.35 -8.78 -15.49
C ARG A 186 -12.55 -8.03 -16.04
N GLU A 187 -13.28 -8.61 -16.98
CA GLU A 187 -14.53 -8.05 -17.50
C GLU A 187 -15.59 -7.90 -16.39
N LYS A 188 -15.76 -8.94 -15.57
CA LYS A 188 -16.69 -8.92 -14.43
C LYS A 188 -16.28 -7.91 -13.35
N LEU A 189 -14.98 -7.73 -13.10
CA LEU A 189 -14.48 -6.69 -12.19
C LEU A 189 -14.82 -5.29 -12.70
N ALA A 190 -14.56 -5.01 -13.98
CA ALA A 190 -14.86 -3.71 -14.58
C ALA A 190 -16.37 -3.41 -14.54
N ALA A 191 -17.20 -4.35 -15.00
CA ALA A 191 -18.65 -4.22 -14.97
C ALA A 191 -19.20 -4.10 -13.53
N GLY A 192 -18.64 -4.89 -12.60
CA GLY A 192 -19.01 -4.87 -11.20
C GLY A 192 -18.72 -3.53 -10.52
N ILE A 193 -17.57 -2.91 -10.81
CA ILE A 193 -17.23 -1.58 -10.29
C ILE A 193 -18.16 -0.50 -10.86
N GLU A 194 -18.44 -0.53 -12.15
CA GLU A 194 -19.37 0.42 -12.76
C GLU A 194 -20.78 0.28 -12.14
N ARG A 195 -21.23 -0.96 -11.93
CA ARG A 195 -22.51 -1.24 -11.26
C ARG A 195 -22.51 -0.75 -9.83
N TYR A 196 -21.43 -1.02 -9.08
CA TYR A 196 -21.28 -0.59 -7.69
C TYR A 196 -21.42 0.94 -7.56
N ARG A 197 -20.79 1.71 -8.46
CA ARG A 197 -20.92 3.18 -8.47
C ARG A 197 -22.36 3.65 -8.69
N LYS A 198 -23.08 3.01 -9.63
CA LYS A 198 -24.50 3.30 -9.89
C LYS A 198 -25.39 2.96 -8.68
N ASP A 199 -25.13 1.82 -8.04
CA ASP A 199 -25.86 1.40 -6.84
C ASP A 199 -25.60 2.35 -5.67
N TYR A 200 -24.33 2.77 -5.46
CA TYR A 200 -23.96 3.73 -4.41
C TYR A 200 -24.59 5.11 -4.65
N ALA A 201 -24.61 5.60 -5.89
CA ALA A 201 -25.30 6.84 -6.24
C ALA A 201 -26.81 6.76 -6.01
N SER A 202 -27.42 5.60 -6.31
CA SER A 202 -28.85 5.36 -6.06
C SER A 202 -29.16 5.32 -4.56
N TYR A 203 -28.31 4.67 -3.77
CA TYR A 203 -28.37 4.66 -2.30
C TYR A 203 -28.28 6.08 -1.73
N TYR A 204 -27.29 6.87 -2.17
CA TYR A 204 -27.13 8.25 -1.76
C TYR A 204 -28.38 9.08 -2.11
N ALA A 205 -28.88 8.99 -3.35
CA ALA A 205 -30.05 9.76 -3.78
C ALA A 205 -31.32 9.41 -3.01
N LYS A 206 -31.49 8.14 -2.62
CA LYS A 206 -32.66 7.64 -1.87
C LYS A 206 -32.64 8.06 -0.40
N CYS A 207 -31.46 8.13 0.23
CA CYS A 207 -31.33 8.33 1.67
C CYS A 207 -30.89 9.75 2.08
N LYS A 208 -30.41 10.58 1.15
CA LYS A 208 -29.96 11.94 1.48
C LYS A 208 -31.06 12.82 2.05
N HIS A 209 -30.66 13.65 3.00
CA HIS A 209 -31.44 14.78 3.51
C HIS A 209 -31.05 16.07 2.77
N SER A 210 -31.83 17.14 2.97
CA SER A 210 -31.55 18.44 2.37
C SER A 210 -30.21 19.05 2.81
N ASN A 211 -29.71 18.66 3.99
CA ASN A 211 -28.44 19.13 4.57
C ASN A 211 -27.29 18.11 4.47
N SER A 212 -27.46 17.00 3.74
CA SER A 212 -26.41 15.99 3.63
C SER A 212 -25.17 16.52 2.88
N PRO A 213 -23.94 16.14 3.29
CA PRO A 213 -22.72 16.41 2.53
C PRO A 213 -22.76 15.84 1.11
N ALA A 214 -21.86 16.29 0.25
CA ALA A 214 -21.70 15.75 -1.10
C ALA A 214 -21.39 14.25 -1.06
N MET A 215 -21.84 13.53 -2.09
CA MET A 215 -21.58 12.10 -2.23
C MET A 215 -20.07 11.81 -2.17
N ARG A 216 -19.70 10.81 -1.36
CA ARG A 216 -18.32 10.33 -1.26
C ARG A 216 -17.92 9.55 -2.51
N ASP A 217 -16.62 9.35 -2.70
CA ASP A 217 -16.05 8.50 -3.74
C ASP A 217 -16.85 7.18 -3.84
N ALA A 218 -17.44 6.91 -4.99
CA ALA A 218 -18.39 5.80 -5.17
C ALA A 218 -17.71 4.44 -5.45
N ASN A 219 -16.38 4.34 -5.34
CA ASN A 219 -15.66 3.08 -5.55
C ASN A 219 -15.78 2.10 -4.35
N PRO A 220 -15.77 0.78 -4.60
CA PRO A 220 -15.77 -0.20 -3.52
C PRO A 220 -14.43 -0.19 -2.77
N THR A 221 -14.48 -0.22 -1.44
CA THR A 221 -13.27 -0.39 -0.60
C THR A 221 -12.97 -1.84 -0.27
N VAL A 222 -13.89 -2.76 -0.54
CA VAL A 222 -13.71 -4.21 -0.39
C VAL A 222 -14.21 -4.91 -1.65
N VAL A 223 -13.37 -5.76 -2.24
CA VAL A 223 -13.70 -6.61 -3.39
C VAL A 223 -13.48 -8.07 -3.00
N LEU A 224 -14.49 -8.91 -3.23
CA LEU A 224 -14.50 -10.32 -2.87
C LEU A 224 -14.57 -11.16 -4.15
N ILE A 225 -13.65 -12.12 -4.28
CA ILE A 225 -13.50 -12.93 -5.48
C ILE A 225 -13.44 -14.41 -5.09
N PRO A 226 -14.41 -15.23 -5.51
CA PRO A 226 -14.36 -16.68 -5.30
C PRO A 226 -13.06 -17.29 -5.81
N GLY A 227 -12.55 -18.30 -5.11
CA GLY A 227 -11.29 -18.97 -5.44
C GLY A 227 -10.03 -18.19 -5.07
N LEU A 228 -10.12 -16.88 -4.85
CA LEU A 228 -8.98 -16.00 -4.58
C LEU A 228 -8.98 -15.41 -3.17
N GLY A 229 -10.07 -14.75 -2.75
CA GLY A 229 -10.14 -14.08 -1.44
C GLY A 229 -10.65 -12.64 -1.53
N MET A 230 -10.07 -11.77 -0.71
CA MET A 230 -10.48 -10.38 -0.53
C MET A 230 -9.36 -9.41 -0.93
N ILE A 231 -9.74 -8.29 -1.54
CA ILE A 231 -8.88 -7.13 -1.77
C ILE A 231 -9.54 -5.92 -1.11
N ALA A 232 -8.85 -5.31 -0.15
CA ALA A 232 -9.29 -4.10 0.52
C ALA A 232 -8.47 -2.88 0.05
N TRP A 233 -9.12 -1.72 -0.05
CA TRP A 233 -8.54 -0.48 -0.56
C TRP A 233 -8.64 0.63 0.49
N GLY A 234 -7.59 1.43 0.61
CA GLY A 234 -7.54 2.59 1.49
C GLY A 234 -6.61 3.67 0.96
N LYS A 235 -6.57 4.86 1.58
CA LYS A 235 -5.67 5.95 1.16
C LYS A 235 -4.19 5.59 1.33
N ASP A 236 -3.91 4.72 2.29
CA ASP A 236 -2.60 4.24 2.63
C ASP A 236 -2.69 2.76 3.06
N LYS A 237 -1.52 2.14 3.22
CA LYS A 237 -1.44 0.74 3.62
C LYS A 237 -2.14 0.48 4.96
N SER A 238 -2.01 1.37 5.94
CA SER A 238 -2.68 1.23 7.24
C SER A 238 -4.19 1.18 7.09
N GLU A 239 -4.79 2.13 6.37
CA GLU A 239 -6.23 2.17 6.15
C GLU A 239 -6.74 0.97 5.35
N SER A 240 -6.00 0.52 4.34
CA SER A 240 -6.38 -0.67 3.57
C SER A 240 -6.37 -1.95 4.41
N ARG A 241 -5.41 -2.09 5.34
CA ARG A 241 -5.33 -3.22 6.29
C ARG A 241 -6.43 -3.16 7.33
N VAL A 242 -6.71 -1.96 7.87
CA VAL A 242 -7.86 -1.75 8.76
C VAL A 242 -9.16 -2.12 8.04
N THR A 243 -9.33 -1.71 6.79
CA THR A 243 -10.51 -2.05 5.99
C THR A 243 -10.68 -3.57 5.82
N ALA A 244 -9.59 -4.28 5.50
CA ALA A 244 -9.59 -5.75 5.46
C ALA A 244 -9.94 -6.37 6.82
N GLU A 245 -9.38 -5.86 7.91
CA GLU A 245 -9.63 -6.35 9.27
C GLU A 245 -11.09 -6.19 9.69
N PHE A 246 -11.66 -5.01 9.47
CA PHE A 246 -13.08 -4.76 9.76
C PHE A 246 -14.00 -5.66 8.94
N TYR A 247 -13.65 -5.96 7.69
CA TYR A 247 -14.45 -6.87 6.88
C TYR A 247 -14.25 -8.35 7.30
N ASN A 248 -13.05 -8.77 7.70
CA ASN A 248 -12.81 -10.07 8.35
C ASN A 248 -13.71 -10.24 9.58
N CYS A 249 -13.78 -9.22 10.44
CA CYS A 249 -14.68 -9.23 11.60
C CYS A 249 -16.16 -9.31 11.17
N ALA A 250 -16.56 -8.60 10.10
CA ALA A 250 -17.91 -8.69 9.56
C ALA A 250 -18.26 -10.11 9.10
N VAL A 251 -17.34 -10.80 8.41
CA VAL A 251 -17.52 -12.19 7.98
C VAL A 251 -17.71 -13.11 9.18
N GLU A 252 -16.93 -12.97 10.25
CA GLU A 252 -17.11 -13.78 11.46
C GLU A 252 -18.40 -13.47 12.22
N VAL A 253 -18.85 -12.21 12.19
CA VAL A 253 -20.17 -11.82 12.72
C VAL A 253 -21.29 -12.47 11.92
N MET A 254 -21.21 -12.47 10.58
CA MET A 254 -22.17 -13.17 9.72
C MET A 254 -22.15 -14.67 9.99
N ARG A 255 -20.97 -15.29 10.17
CA ARG A 255 -20.84 -16.71 10.51
C ARG A 255 -21.59 -17.02 11.80
N GLY A 256 -21.30 -16.27 12.86
CA GLY A 256 -21.92 -16.47 14.16
C GLY A 256 -23.43 -16.26 14.11
N ALA A 257 -23.90 -15.23 13.39
CA ALA A 257 -25.32 -14.94 13.23
C ALA A 257 -26.03 -16.05 12.45
N GLU A 258 -25.50 -16.50 11.32
CA GLU A 258 -26.09 -17.59 10.51
C GLU A 258 -26.00 -18.96 11.22
N ALA A 259 -25.07 -19.12 12.17
CA ALA A 259 -24.98 -20.30 13.02
C ALA A 259 -26.14 -20.37 14.03
N ILE A 260 -26.56 -19.25 14.62
CA ILE A 260 -27.59 -19.23 15.67
C ILE A 260 -28.98 -18.84 15.14
N ASP A 261 -29.05 -18.06 14.06
CA ASP A 261 -30.27 -17.50 13.47
C ASP A 261 -30.04 -16.98 12.03
N LYS A 262 -30.80 -15.97 11.58
CA LYS A 262 -30.60 -15.29 10.30
C LYS A 262 -29.92 -13.93 10.55
N TYR A 263 -28.85 -13.66 9.82
CA TYR A 263 -28.16 -12.37 9.84
C TYR A 263 -29.05 -11.26 9.25
N ILE A 264 -29.04 -10.11 9.91
CA ILE A 264 -29.67 -8.88 9.44
C ILE A 264 -28.67 -7.71 9.52
N ALA A 265 -28.71 -6.85 8.51
CA ALA A 265 -27.95 -5.61 8.47
C ALA A 265 -28.78 -4.42 8.99
N LEU A 266 -28.11 -3.30 9.20
CA LEU A 266 -28.74 -2.03 9.55
C LEU A 266 -29.63 -1.52 8.39
N PRO A 267 -30.79 -0.91 8.65
CA PRO A 267 -31.56 -0.26 7.58
C PRO A 267 -30.71 0.79 6.85
N GLN A 268 -30.87 0.88 5.53
CA GLN A 268 -30.07 1.78 4.69
C GLN A 268 -30.10 3.24 5.15
N GLN A 269 -31.25 3.74 5.61
CA GLN A 269 -31.35 5.12 6.11
C GLN A 269 -30.46 5.37 7.32
N GLU A 270 -30.40 4.43 8.25
CA GLU A 270 -29.58 4.58 9.46
C GLU A 270 -28.09 4.44 9.14
N ALA A 271 -27.74 3.55 8.21
CA ALA A 271 -26.37 3.46 7.72
C ALA A 271 -25.94 4.77 7.03
N PHE A 272 -26.85 5.39 6.27
CA PHE A 272 -26.62 6.67 5.62
C PHE A 272 -26.40 7.80 6.63
N ASP A 273 -27.27 7.88 7.64
CA ASP A 273 -27.21 8.93 8.66
C ASP A 273 -25.91 8.87 9.49
N ILE A 274 -25.31 7.68 9.62
CA ILE A 274 -24.00 7.48 10.24
C ILE A 274 -22.86 7.79 9.25
N GLU A 275 -22.92 7.27 8.01
CA GLU A 275 -21.87 7.49 7.01
C GLU A 275 -21.72 8.98 6.68
N TYR A 276 -22.83 9.70 6.58
CA TYR A 276 -22.90 11.13 6.24
C TYR A 276 -23.14 12.03 7.46
N TRP A 277 -22.80 11.56 8.65
CA TRP A 277 -23.00 12.31 9.88
C TRP A 277 -22.22 13.64 9.89
N LEU A 278 -22.91 14.76 10.12
CA LEU A 278 -22.34 16.11 10.04
C LEU A 278 -21.18 16.35 11.03
N LEU A 279 -21.19 15.69 12.18
CA LEU A 279 -20.10 15.80 13.15
C LEU A 279 -18.83 15.10 12.67
N GLU A 280 -18.96 13.93 12.02
CA GLU A 280 -17.82 13.27 11.39
C GLU A 280 -17.31 14.08 10.21
N GLU A 281 -18.20 14.67 9.41
CA GLU A 281 -17.82 15.59 8.33
C GLU A 281 -17.04 16.82 8.85
N ALA A 282 -17.46 17.41 9.96
CA ALA A 282 -16.75 18.52 10.59
C ALA A 282 -15.36 18.12 11.09
N LYS A 283 -15.20 16.89 11.58
CA LYS A 283 -13.90 16.33 11.97
C LYS A 283 -13.01 16.08 10.75
N LEU A 284 -13.54 15.53 9.66
CA LEU A 284 -12.80 15.31 8.42
C LEU A 284 -12.30 16.63 7.80
N LYS A 285 -13.13 17.68 7.82
CA LYS A 285 -12.74 19.03 7.34
C LYS A 285 -11.62 19.69 8.16
N ARG A 286 -11.41 19.26 9.41
CA ARG A 286 -10.34 19.76 10.30
C ARG A 286 -9.03 18.98 10.14
N MET A 287 -9.03 17.87 9.39
CA MET A 287 -7.81 17.12 9.14
C MET A 287 -6.84 17.94 8.27
N PRO A 288 -5.52 17.82 8.51
CA PRO A 288 -4.54 18.45 7.64
C PRO A 288 -4.66 17.90 6.22
N ALA A 289 -4.28 18.72 5.24
CA ALA A 289 -4.23 18.31 3.85
C ALA A 289 -3.33 17.07 3.67
N GLU A 290 -3.68 16.22 2.71
CA GLU A 290 -2.84 15.09 2.34
C GLU A 290 -1.47 15.59 1.84
N LYS A 291 -0.41 14.86 2.20
CA LYS A 291 0.95 15.15 1.74
C LYS A 291 1.08 14.96 0.23
N GLU A 292 2.11 15.57 -0.36
CA GLU A 292 2.21 15.69 -1.82
C GLU A 292 2.31 14.35 -2.56
N LEU A 293 2.89 13.32 -1.93
CA LEU A 293 2.98 11.96 -2.48
C LEU A 293 2.07 10.96 -1.75
N ALA A 294 1.08 11.44 -1.00
CA ALA A 294 0.08 10.56 -0.41
C ALA A 294 -0.59 9.70 -1.49
N ARG A 295 -0.89 8.44 -1.15
CA ARG A 295 -1.51 7.45 -2.05
C ARG A 295 -0.63 7.03 -3.25
N GLN A 296 0.64 7.43 -3.28
CA GLN A 296 1.60 7.04 -4.30
C GLN A 296 2.46 5.86 -3.82
N VAL A 297 2.78 4.95 -4.72
CA VAL A 297 3.74 3.88 -4.51
C VAL A 297 4.96 4.17 -5.40
N ALA A 298 6.13 4.32 -4.78
CA ALA A 298 7.39 4.60 -5.44
C ALA A 298 8.37 3.43 -5.26
N ILE A 299 8.86 2.90 -6.38
CA ILE A 299 9.93 1.90 -6.41
C ILE A 299 11.25 2.63 -6.53
N VAL A 300 12.19 2.38 -5.62
CA VAL A 300 13.54 2.95 -5.66
C VAL A 300 14.54 1.81 -5.86
N ILE A 301 15.11 1.72 -7.07
CA ILE A 301 16.08 0.69 -7.45
C ILE A 301 17.49 1.18 -7.21
N GLY A 302 18.29 0.42 -6.47
CA GLY A 302 19.57 0.86 -5.91
C GLY A 302 19.41 1.50 -4.53
N ALA A 303 18.35 1.12 -3.79
CA ALA A 303 17.99 1.70 -2.50
C ALA A 303 18.82 1.17 -1.32
N GLY A 304 19.71 0.19 -1.52
CA GLY A 304 20.51 -0.36 -0.42
C GLY A 304 21.55 0.61 0.16
N SER A 305 21.90 1.69 -0.57
CA SER A 305 22.87 2.68 -0.10
C SER A 305 22.75 4.03 -0.83
N GLY A 306 23.54 5.02 -0.39
CA GLY A 306 23.77 6.29 -1.09
C GLY A 306 22.50 7.04 -1.50
N ILE A 307 22.47 7.47 -2.77
CA ILE A 307 21.38 8.27 -3.36
C ILE A 307 20.03 7.53 -3.30
N GLY A 308 20.01 6.22 -3.55
CA GLY A 308 18.77 5.45 -3.53
C GLY A 308 18.19 5.37 -2.12
N LYS A 309 19.02 5.05 -1.13
CA LYS A 309 18.62 5.05 0.28
C LYS A 309 18.05 6.41 0.71
N GLU A 310 18.75 7.50 0.39
CA GLU A 310 18.28 8.84 0.76
C GLU A 310 17.02 9.25 -0.02
N THR A 311 16.87 8.80 -1.28
CA THR A 311 15.64 9.01 -2.06
C THR A 311 14.46 8.29 -1.40
N ALA A 312 14.62 7.05 -0.94
CA ALA A 312 13.59 6.33 -0.19
C ALA A 312 13.18 7.11 1.08
N HIS A 313 14.16 7.55 1.89
CA HIS A 313 13.95 8.39 3.08
C HIS A 313 13.29 9.73 2.76
N ARG A 314 13.54 10.31 1.59
CA ARG A 314 12.97 11.59 1.18
C ARG A 314 11.52 11.48 0.72
N LEU A 315 11.19 10.46 -0.06
CA LEU A 315 9.85 10.28 -0.63
C LEU A 315 8.81 9.86 0.42
N VAL A 316 9.19 9.00 1.38
CA VAL A 316 8.27 8.59 2.46
C VAL A 316 7.86 9.75 3.37
N LYS A 317 8.71 10.78 3.52
CA LYS A 317 8.37 12.01 4.27
C LYS A 317 7.12 12.68 3.72
N GLU A 318 6.86 12.53 2.41
CA GLU A 318 5.72 13.08 1.68
C GLU A 318 4.54 12.10 1.54
N GLY A 319 4.55 11.00 2.30
CA GLY A 319 3.43 10.07 2.39
C GLY A 319 3.40 8.98 1.32
N ALA A 320 4.46 8.83 0.53
CA ALA A 320 4.58 7.72 -0.42
C ALA A 320 4.83 6.38 0.28
N HIS A 321 4.28 5.30 -0.30
CA HIS A 321 4.65 3.92 -0.01
C HIS A 321 5.92 3.57 -0.79
N ILE A 322 6.95 3.05 -0.11
CA ILE A 322 8.27 2.87 -0.69
C ILE A 322 8.61 1.40 -0.86
N VAL A 323 9.01 1.03 -2.08
CA VAL A 323 9.61 -0.27 -2.36
C VAL A 323 11.10 -0.04 -2.55
N CYS A 324 11.88 -0.40 -1.54
CA CYS A 324 13.34 -0.38 -1.61
C CYS A 324 13.80 -1.61 -2.40
N VAL A 325 14.47 -1.41 -3.52
CA VAL A 325 14.95 -2.50 -4.38
C VAL A 325 16.46 -2.39 -4.53
N ASP A 326 17.16 -3.50 -4.42
CA ASP A 326 18.59 -3.58 -4.71
C ASP A 326 18.95 -4.99 -5.21
N LEU A 327 20.13 -5.15 -5.82
CA LEU A 327 20.66 -6.49 -6.10
C LEU A 327 20.98 -7.21 -4.77
N ASN A 328 21.47 -6.46 -3.78
CA ASN A 328 21.61 -6.94 -2.41
C ASN A 328 20.30 -6.75 -1.64
N GLU A 329 19.47 -7.79 -1.64
CA GLU A 329 18.17 -7.80 -0.95
C GLU A 329 18.27 -7.42 0.53
N ALA A 330 19.32 -7.87 1.23
CA ALA A 330 19.49 -7.57 2.65
C ALA A 330 19.66 -6.06 2.91
N ALA A 331 20.43 -5.37 2.06
CA ALA A 331 20.61 -3.91 2.17
C ALA A 331 19.31 -3.14 1.85
N ALA A 332 18.53 -3.62 0.89
CA ALA A 332 17.21 -3.07 0.59
C ALA A 332 16.24 -3.25 1.77
N GLN A 333 16.26 -4.43 2.40
CA GLN A 333 15.45 -4.73 3.57
C GLN A 333 15.85 -3.91 4.79
N GLU A 334 17.15 -3.70 5.02
CA GLU A 334 17.65 -2.82 6.08
C GLU A 334 17.09 -1.40 5.92
N THR A 335 17.18 -0.83 4.70
CA THR A 335 16.63 0.49 4.42
C THR A 335 15.12 0.53 4.65
N ALA A 336 14.36 -0.48 4.22
CA ALA A 336 12.93 -0.54 4.48
C ALA A 336 12.61 -0.63 5.98
N ASN A 337 13.39 -1.40 6.75
CA ASN A 337 13.23 -1.54 8.19
C ASN A 337 13.51 -0.23 8.93
N GLU A 338 14.48 0.57 8.50
CA GLU A 338 14.71 1.92 9.05
C GLU A 338 13.48 2.82 8.85
N LEU A 339 12.85 2.76 7.67
CA LEU A 339 11.62 3.51 7.40
C LEU A 339 10.48 3.02 8.30
N LEU A 340 10.32 1.71 8.45
CA LEU A 340 9.30 1.13 9.33
C LEU A 340 9.53 1.49 10.79
N ALA A 341 10.76 1.51 11.27
CA ALA A 341 11.09 1.93 12.63
C ALA A 341 10.72 3.39 12.89
N LYS A 342 10.83 4.26 11.87
CA LYS A 342 10.53 5.68 11.97
C LYS A 342 9.05 6.03 11.80
N TYR A 343 8.35 5.36 10.89
CA TYR A 343 6.98 5.70 10.50
C TYR A 343 5.93 4.70 11.01
N GLY A 344 6.38 3.56 11.54
CA GLY A 344 5.53 2.45 11.97
C GLY A 344 4.97 1.64 10.80
N ALA A 345 4.51 0.43 11.09
CA ALA A 345 3.76 -0.39 10.13
C ALA A 345 2.32 0.09 9.88
N GLY A 346 1.90 1.15 10.58
CA GLY A 346 0.51 1.58 10.67
C GLY A 346 -0.32 0.74 11.64
N ILE A 347 -1.58 1.12 11.81
CA ILE A 347 -2.59 0.31 12.50
C ILE A 347 -3.23 -0.69 11.54
N GLY A 348 -3.78 -1.76 12.10
CA GLY A 348 -4.37 -2.90 11.38
C GLY A 348 -3.40 -4.08 11.28
N VAL A 349 -3.91 -5.30 11.41
CA VAL A 349 -3.11 -6.55 11.39
C VAL A 349 -3.41 -7.46 10.19
N ALA A 350 -4.42 -7.11 9.38
CA ALA A 350 -4.76 -7.87 8.19
C ALA A 350 -3.70 -7.74 7.07
N GLY A 351 -3.75 -8.68 6.14
CA GLY A 351 -2.85 -8.87 5.01
C GLY A 351 -2.31 -10.31 4.96
N SER A 352 -2.22 -10.87 3.76
CA SER A 352 -1.54 -12.16 3.51
C SER A 352 -0.18 -11.97 2.84
N GLY A 353 0.83 -12.74 3.25
CA GLY A 353 2.17 -12.73 2.65
C GLY A 353 2.76 -11.32 2.57
N LEU A 354 3.26 -10.92 1.39
CA LEU A 354 3.81 -9.57 1.14
C LEU A 354 2.81 -8.43 1.38
N SER A 355 1.50 -8.72 1.34
CA SER A 355 0.48 -7.73 1.62
C SER A 355 0.34 -7.44 3.12
N ASN A 356 0.92 -8.24 4.01
CA ASN A 356 1.03 -7.94 5.44
C ASN A 356 2.24 -7.04 5.73
N CYS A 357 2.28 -5.87 5.08
CA CYS A 357 3.40 -4.93 5.18
C CYS A 357 2.96 -3.54 5.66
N GLY A 358 3.95 -2.71 5.99
CA GLY A 358 3.75 -1.30 6.32
C GLY A 358 3.95 -0.37 5.11
N PRO A 359 4.28 0.91 5.34
CA PRO A 359 4.53 1.88 4.27
C PRO A 359 5.82 1.61 3.47
N ALA A 360 6.66 0.65 3.87
CA ALA A 360 7.85 0.27 3.14
C ALA A 360 8.12 -1.23 3.14
N ILE A 361 8.72 -1.74 2.05
CA ILE A 361 9.25 -3.12 1.91
C ILE A 361 10.61 -3.10 1.21
N GLY A 362 11.45 -4.11 1.48
CA GLY A 362 12.68 -4.39 0.76
C GLY A 362 12.50 -5.57 -0.20
N LEU A 363 13.04 -5.48 -1.41
CA LEU A 363 13.02 -6.57 -2.40
C LEU A 363 14.38 -6.69 -3.11
N GLY A 364 14.74 -7.93 -3.48
CA GLY A 364 15.88 -8.22 -4.35
C GLY A 364 15.50 -8.17 -5.83
N ALA A 365 16.29 -7.49 -6.66
CA ALA A 365 16.13 -7.59 -8.12
C ALA A 365 17.43 -7.35 -8.91
N ASN A 366 17.71 -8.24 -9.87
CA ASN A 366 18.71 -7.99 -10.90
C ASN A 366 18.05 -7.29 -12.10
N ILE A 367 18.33 -6.00 -12.28
CA ILE A 367 17.75 -5.21 -13.39
C ILE A 367 18.29 -5.58 -14.78
N THR A 368 19.30 -6.44 -14.87
CA THR A 368 19.76 -7.00 -16.16
C THR A 368 18.98 -8.25 -16.55
N ASP A 369 18.12 -8.78 -15.67
CA ASP A 369 17.24 -9.93 -15.93
C ASP A 369 15.77 -9.51 -15.95
N ARG A 370 15.13 -9.66 -17.11
CA ARG A 370 13.70 -9.35 -17.32
C ARG A 370 12.79 -10.17 -16.41
N ALA A 371 13.11 -11.44 -16.15
CA ALA A 371 12.30 -12.27 -15.27
C ALA A 371 12.41 -11.79 -13.81
N SER A 372 13.60 -11.39 -13.38
CA SER A 372 13.79 -10.75 -12.07
C SER A 372 13.01 -9.45 -11.93
N ILE A 373 12.98 -8.59 -12.95
CA ILE A 373 12.19 -7.35 -12.93
C ILE A 373 10.70 -7.67 -12.83
N ARG A 374 10.19 -8.61 -13.65
CA ARG A 374 8.77 -8.98 -13.64
C ARG A 374 8.33 -9.49 -12.26
N ARG A 375 9.12 -10.38 -11.63
CA ARG A 375 8.85 -10.87 -10.27
C ARG A 375 8.77 -9.73 -9.25
N MET A 376 9.74 -8.80 -9.28
CA MET A 376 9.72 -7.62 -8.41
C MET A 376 8.45 -6.79 -8.61
N LEU A 377 8.04 -6.53 -9.85
CA LEU A 377 6.81 -5.78 -10.13
C LEU A 377 5.54 -6.51 -9.68
N ASP A 378 5.52 -7.85 -9.76
CA ASP A 378 4.44 -8.68 -9.25
C ASP A 378 4.37 -8.62 -7.71
N ASP A 379 5.52 -8.66 -7.03
CA ASP A 379 5.61 -8.50 -5.57
C ASP A 379 5.12 -7.13 -5.10
N VAL A 380 5.45 -6.07 -5.85
CA VAL A 380 4.92 -4.72 -5.60
C VAL A 380 3.40 -4.67 -5.78
N ALA A 381 2.88 -5.33 -6.82
CA ALA A 381 1.43 -5.45 -7.01
C ALA A 381 0.77 -6.20 -5.84
N MET A 382 1.35 -7.29 -5.36
CA MET A 382 0.87 -8.01 -4.18
C MET A 382 0.89 -7.15 -2.90
N ALA A 383 1.93 -6.33 -2.71
CA ALA A 383 2.06 -5.50 -1.53
C ALA A 383 1.09 -4.30 -1.50
N TYR A 384 0.91 -3.61 -2.63
CA TYR A 384 0.23 -2.31 -2.65
C TYR A 384 -0.86 -2.16 -3.73
N GLY A 385 -1.09 -3.19 -4.54
CA GLY A 385 -2.02 -3.19 -5.67
C GLY A 385 -1.42 -2.69 -6.99
N GLY A 386 -0.21 -2.14 -6.99
CA GLY A 386 0.46 -1.59 -8.16
C GLY A 386 1.50 -0.54 -7.79
N PHE A 387 1.99 0.22 -8.77
CA PHE A 387 2.97 1.29 -8.54
C PHE A 387 2.73 2.54 -9.38
N ASP A 388 3.33 3.66 -8.99
CA ASP A 388 3.17 4.95 -9.68
C ASP A 388 4.49 5.46 -10.26
N SER A 389 5.56 5.42 -9.47
CA SER A 389 6.87 5.95 -9.86
C SER A 389 7.96 4.91 -9.71
N ILE A 390 8.96 4.95 -10.60
CA ILE A 390 10.20 4.20 -10.47
C ILE A 390 11.39 5.17 -10.54
N CYS A 391 12.23 5.14 -9.51
CA CYS A 391 13.49 5.86 -9.44
C CYS A 391 14.64 4.85 -9.60
N VAL A 392 15.34 4.87 -10.72
CA VAL A 392 16.49 3.99 -10.97
C VAL A 392 17.76 4.73 -10.57
N THR A 393 18.20 4.50 -9.33
CA THR A 393 19.46 5.05 -8.81
C THR A 393 20.65 4.11 -8.99
N ALA A 394 20.38 2.83 -9.25
CA ALA A 394 21.40 1.82 -9.54
C ALA A 394 22.28 2.22 -10.73
N GLY A 395 23.59 2.04 -10.57
CA GLY A 395 24.59 2.27 -11.59
C GLY A 395 25.96 1.88 -11.09
N ILE A 396 26.87 1.57 -12.01
CA ILE A 396 28.22 1.14 -11.69
C ILE A 396 29.26 1.98 -12.41
N PHE A 397 30.42 2.11 -11.77
CA PHE A 397 31.64 2.65 -12.36
C PHE A 397 32.71 1.58 -12.25
N VAL A 398 33.18 1.06 -13.37
CA VAL A 398 34.31 0.13 -13.40
C VAL A 398 35.56 0.91 -13.79
N PRO A 399 36.59 1.00 -12.92
CA PRO A 399 37.82 1.70 -13.26
C PRO A 399 38.59 0.98 -14.37
N SER A 400 39.34 1.74 -15.16
CA SER A 400 40.35 1.17 -16.06
C SER A 400 41.46 0.48 -15.26
N ASN A 401 42.14 -0.49 -15.85
CA ASN A 401 43.32 -1.09 -15.23
C ASN A 401 44.50 -0.08 -15.17
N THR A 402 45.65 -0.50 -14.63
CA THR A 402 46.83 0.36 -14.47
C THR A 402 47.42 0.88 -15.79
N THR A 403 47.13 0.25 -16.93
CA THR A 403 47.53 0.73 -18.26
C THR A 403 46.53 1.70 -18.88
N GLY A 404 45.40 1.95 -18.21
CA GLY A 404 44.32 2.79 -18.72
C GLY A 404 43.39 2.08 -19.72
N HIS A 405 43.56 0.77 -19.90
CA HIS A 405 42.71 -0.06 -20.76
C HIS A 405 41.50 -0.58 -19.97
N ILE A 406 40.32 -0.57 -20.61
CA ILE A 406 39.11 -1.24 -20.11
C ILE A 406 38.94 -2.52 -20.94
N PRO A 407 38.97 -3.71 -20.29
CA PRO A 407 38.64 -4.96 -20.95
C PRO A 407 37.18 -4.99 -21.47
N ASP A 408 36.94 -5.74 -22.54
CA ASP A 408 35.64 -5.84 -23.21
C ASP A 408 34.51 -6.32 -22.28
N ASP A 409 34.81 -7.23 -21.34
CA ASP A 409 33.84 -7.71 -20.35
C ASP A 409 33.40 -6.60 -19.39
N LYS A 410 34.34 -5.74 -18.97
CA LYS A 410 34.05 -4.58 -18.11
C LYS A 410 33.29 -3.49 -18.86
N TRP A 411 33.59 -3.29 -20.14
CA TRP A 411 32.79 -2.44 -21.02
C TRP A 411 31.34 -2.94 -21.09
N GLY A 412 31.15 -4.22 -21.43
CA GLY A 412 29.85 -4.85 -21.57
C GLY A 412 29.02 -4.76 -20.29
N VAL A 413 29.61 -5.10 -19.14
CA VAL A 413 28.94 -5.02 -17.83
C VAL A 413 28.51 -3.59 -17.49
N THR A 414 29.33 -2.59 -17.82
CA THR A 414 29.00 -1.16 -17.59
C THR A 414 27.74 -0.75 -18.37
N PHE A 415 27.66 -1.10 -19.65
CA PHE A 415 26.48 -0.81 -20.48
C PHE A 415 25.26 -1.63 -20.06
N ALA A 416 25.45 -2.91 -19.74
CA ALA A 416 24.38 -3.80 -19.31
C ALA A 416 23.63 -3.25 -18.09
N ILE A 417 24.36 -2.67 -17.13
CA ILE A 417 23.74 -2.10 -15.92
C ILE A 417 23.28 -0.65 -16.15
N ASN A 418 24.15 0.23 -16.64
CA ASN A 418 23.87 1.67 -16.69
C ASN A 418 22.85 2.07 -17.78
N VAL A 419 22.68 1.25 -18.82
CA VAL A 419 21.80 1.55 -19.96
C VAL A 419 20.75 0.47 -20.13
N THR A 420 21.17 -0.77 -20.40
CA THR A 420 20.24 -1.87 -20.71
C THR A 420 19.32 -2.16 -19.53
N GLY A 421 19.83 -2.18 -18.29
CA GLY A 421 19.01 -2.41 -17.11
C GLY A 421 17.92 -1.36 -16.91
N ALA A 422 18.23 -0.07 -17.12
CA ALA A 422 17.25 1.01 -17.05
C ALA A 422 16.17 0.90 -18.14
N TYR A 423 16.57 0.52 -19.36
CA TYR A 423 15.63 0.23 -20.45
C TYR A 423 14.71 -0.94 -20.11
N LEU A 424 15.25 -2.07 -19.64
CA LEU A 424 14.47 -3.26 -19.30
C LEU A 424 13.44 -2.97 -18.20
N VAL A 425 13.83 -2.18 -17.18
CA VAL A 425 12.92 -1.71 -16.13
C VAL A 425 11.79 -0.88 -16.74
N GLY A 426 12.09 0.09 -17.59
CA GLY A 426 11.11 0.93 -18.25
C GLY A 426 10.12 0.12 -19.10
N ASP A 427 10.62 -0.79 -19.93
CA ASP A 427 9.79 -1.61 -20.84
C ASP A 427 8.91 -2.62 -20.08
N GLU A 428 9.42 -3.29 -19.04
CA GLU A 428 8.58 -4.17 -18.21
C GLU A 428 7.53 -3.38 -17.41
N ALA A 429 7.92 -2.23 -16.85
CA ALA A 429 7.01 -1.38 -16.10
C ALA A 429 5.89 -0.79 -16.98
N ALA A 430 6.17 -0.50 -18.26
CA ALA A 430 5.20 0.00 -19.24
C ALA A 430 3.95 -0.87 -19.33
N LYS A 431 4.10 -2.19 -19.27
CA LYS A 431 2.98 -3.14 -19.29
C LYS A 431 2.07 -2.96 -18.08
N THR A 432 2.64 -2.71 -16.90
CA THR A 432 1.88 -2.51 -15.66
C THR A 432 1.22 -1.13 -15.64
N TRP A 433 1.94 -0.06 -16.01
CA TRP A 433 1.34 1.28 -16.13
C TRP A 433 0.15 1.29 -17.10
N LYS A 434 0.29 0.68 -18.29
CA LYS A 434 -0.79 0.56 -19.28
C LYS A 434 -2.02 -0.17 -18.70
N LYS A 435 -1.81 -1.28 -17.98
CA LYS A 435 -2.90 -2.02 -17.31
C LYS A 435 -3.60 -1.19 -16.23
N GLN A 436 -2.86 -0.41 -15.45
CA GLN A 436 -3.43 0.48 -14.43
C GLN A 436 -4.19 1.65 -15.04
N GLY A 437 -3.77 2.15 -16.21
CA GLY A 437 -4.31 3.40 -16.76
C GLY A 437 -4.04 4.64 -15.88
N LEU A 438 -3.12 4.52 -14.91
CA LEU A 438 -2.73 5.60 -14.01
C LEU A 438 -1.45 6.26 -14.51
N ARG A 439 -1.39 7.59 -14.45
CA ARG A 439 -0.19 8.36 -14.81
C ARG A 439 0.98 8.00 -13.89
N GLY A 440 2.15 7.79 -14.48
CA GLY A 440 3.35 7.39 -13.77
C GLY A 440 4.57 8.27 -14.05
N ASN A 441 5.67 7.96 -13.35
CA ASN A 441 6.95 8.61 -13.53
C ASN A 441 8.09 7.59 -13.58
N LEU A 442 9.05 7.79 -14.48
CA LEU A 442 10.32 7.07 -14.49
C LEU A 442 11.45 8.09 -14.37
N VAL A 443 12.31 7.94 -13.36
CA VAL A 443 13.46 8.82 -13.17
C VAL A 443 14.74 7.99 -13.21
N LEU A 444 15.66 8.32 -14.10
CA LEU A 444 16.90 7.58 -14.31
C LEU A 444 18.12 8.36 -13.80
N THR A 445 19.01 7.72 -13.04
CA THR A 445 20.33 8.30 -12.73
C THR A 445 21.23 8.26 -13.96
N THR A 446 21.58 9.44 -14.45
CA THR A 446 22.58 9.67 -15.50
C THR A 446 23.91 10.09 -14.84
N SER A 447 24.59 11.11 -15.33
CA SER A 447 25.76 11.73 -14.68
C SER A 447 26.17 13.01 -15.41
N ALA A 448 26.83 13.94 -14.71
CA ALA A 448 27.58 15.02 -15.37
C ALA A 448 28.62 14.49 -16.39
N ASN A 449 29.17 13.30 -16.16
CA ASN A 449 30.08 12.63 -17.11
C ASN A 449 29.42 12.22 -18.43
N ALA A 450 28.10 12.34 -18.56
CA ALA A 450 27.42 12.14 -19.84
C ALA A 450 27.79 13.21 -20.89
N VAL A 451 28.29 14.37 -20.44
CA VAL A 451 28.75 15.47 -21.31
C VAL A 451 30.18 15.92 -21.00
N VAL A 452 30.74 15.50 -19.85
CA VAL A 452 32.15 15.75 -19.49
C VAL A 452 32.98 14.49 -19.68
N ALA A 453 33.87 14.50 -20.67
CA ALA A 453 34.81 13.40 -20.91
C ALA A 453 36.01 13.49 -19.96
N LYS A 454 36.38 12.37 -19.32
CA LYS A 454 37.55 12.28 -18.43
C LYS A 454 38.45 11.09 -18.78
N LYS A 455 39.75 11.24 -18.53
CA LYS A 455 40.71 10.14 -18.70
C LYS A 455 40.42 9.02 -17.69
N GLY A 456 40.28 7.78 -18.18
CA GLY A 456 40.09 6.58 -17.36
C GLY A 456 38.64 6.20 -17.04
N SER A 457 37.66 6.90 -17.63
CA SER A 457 36.22 6.67 -17.42
C SER A 457 35.45 6.36 -18.71
N VAL A 458 36.13 5.98 -19.80
CA VAL A 458 35.54 5.86 -21.14
C VAL A 458 34.25 5.05 -21.18
N ALA A 459 34.20 3.84 -20.59
CA ALA A 459 32.98 3.03 -20.57
C ALA A 459 31.85 3.69 -19.77
N TYR A 460 32.19 4.30 -18.64
CA TYR A 460 31.21 4.98 -17.80
C TYR A 460 30.63 6.21 -18.49
N ASP A 461 31.48 7.09 -19.00
CA ASP A 461 31.11 8.34 -19.66
C ASP A 461 30.22 8.05 -20.89
N CYS A 462 30.63 7.11 -21.74
CA CYS A 462 29.83 6.65 -22.88
C CYS A 462 28.48 6.05 -22.43
N SER A 463 28.47 5.21 -21.37
CA SER A 463 27.21 4.64 -20.86
C SER A 463 26.26 5.71 -20.31
N LYS A 464 26.78 6.77 -19.68
CA LYS A 464 25.96 7.85 -19.14
C LYS A 464 25.49 8.82 -20.23
N ALA A 465 26.27 9.02 -21.29
CA ALA A 465 25.81 9.69 -22.50
C ALA A 465 24.65 8.93 -23.17
N ALA A 466 24.78 7.61 -23.28
CA ALA A 466 23.70 6.75 -23.78
C ALA A 466 22.46 6.80 -22.86
N ALA A 467 22.63 6.75 -21.54
CA ALA A 467 21.54 6.88 -20.58
C ALA A 467 20.81 8.23 -20.69
N ASN A 468 21.53 9.33 -20.95
CA ASN A 468 20.93 10.64 -21.24
C ASN A 468 20.01 10.59 -22.46
N HIS A 469 20.44 9.95 -23.55
CA HIS A 469 19.59 9.81 -24.73
C HIS A 469 18.41 8.84 -24.47
N LEU A 470 18.64 7.75 -23.73
CA LEU A 470 17.59 6.81 -23.31
C LEU A 470 16.44 7.50 -22.55
N VAL A 471 16.73 8.50 -21.71
CA VAL A 471 15.69 9.31 -21.05
C VAL A 471 14.74 9.95 -22.06
N ARG A 472 15.26 10.45 -23.19
CA ARG A 472 14.45 11.10 -24.24
C ARG A 472 13.64 10.08 -25.03
N GLU A 473 14.26 8.98 -25.41
CA GLU A 473 13.58 7.91 -26.15
C GLU A 473 12.44 7.30 -25.32
N LEU A 474 12.69 6.97 -24.05
CA LEU A 474 11.64 6.46 -23.16
C LEU A 474 10.56 7.50 -22.85
N ALA A 475 10.89 8.81 -22.83
CA ALA A 475 9.89 9.86 -22.68
C ALA A 475 8.92 9.90 -23.86
N ILE A 476 9.39 9.64 -25.07
CA ILE A 476 8.56 9.54 -26.28
C ILE A 476 7.74 8.25 -26.24
N GLU A 477 8.39 7.12 -26.00
CA GLU A 477 7.77 5.79 -26.05
C GLU A 477 6.67 5.60 -24.98
N LEU A 478 6.88 6.13 -23.78
CA LEU A 478 5.94 5.94 -22.66
C LEU A 478 4.90 7.06 -22.53
N ALA A 479 4.99 8.09 -23.38
CA ALA A 479 3.96 9.12 -23.47
C ALA A 479 2.64 8.57 -24.03
N PRO A 480 1.49 9.18 -23.70
CA PRO A 480 1.30 10.29 -22.76
C PRO A 480 1.16 9.84 -21.29
N LEU A 481 1.30 8.54 -21.02
CA LEU A 481 0.94 7.96 -19.72
C LEU A 481 2.01 8.18 -18.65
N VAL A 482 3.29 8.12 -19.03
CA VAL A 482 4.42 8.20 -18.10
C VAL A 482 5.33 9.35 -18.50
N ARG A 483 5.78 10.12 -17.50
CA ARG A 483 6.87 11.10 -17.69
C ARG A 483 8.19 10.43 -17.40
N VAL A 484 9.18 10.62 -18.27
CA VAL A 484 10.53 10.07 -18.08
C VAL A 484 11.52 11.22 -18.00
N ASN A 485 12.30 11.29 -16.94
CA ASN A 485 13.32 12.33 -16.75
C ASN A 485 14.60 11.71 -16.17
N GLY A 486 15.69 12.46 -16.20
CA GLY A 486 16.97 12.08 -15.63
C GLY A 486 17.40 12.98 -14.49
N VAL A 487 18.14 12.42 -13.53
CA VAL A 487 18.98 13.19 -12.60
C VAL A 487 20.42 12.95 -12.99
N ALA A 488 21.22 14.01 -13.10
CA ALA A 488 22.65 13.96 -13.42
C ALA A 488 23.47 14.43 -12.21
N PRO A 489 23.90 13.49 -11.34
CA PRO A 489 24.83 13.81 -10.27
C PRO A 489 26.23 14.11 -10.81
N ALA A 490 26.96 14.97 -10.11
CA ALA A 490 28.42 14.97 -10.13
C ALA A 490 28.98 14.05 -9.04
N THR A 491 30.12 14.39 -8.44
CA THR A 491 30.78 13.53 -7.46
C THR A 491 30.07 13.59 -6.10
N VAL A 492 29.34 12.53 -5.77
CA VAL A 492 28.73 12.32 -4.44
C VAL A 492 29.53 11.25 -3.70
N VAL A 493 30.33 11.68 -2.71
CA VAL A 493 31.22 10.78 -1.95
C VAL A 493 30.49 10.16 -0.76
N LYS A 494 29.70 10.95 -0.02
CA LYS A 494 29.02 10.53 1.21
C LYS A 494 28.09 9.34 0.96
N GLY A 495 28.30 8.24 1.70
CA GLY A 495 27.44 7.06 1.68
C GLY A 495 27.42 6.29 0.35
N SER A 496 28.33 6.60 -0.58
CA SER A 496 28.37 5.98 -1.90
C SER A 496 29.17 4.67 -1.88
N ALA A 497 28.56 3.57 -2.32
CA ALA A 497 29.26 2.30 -2.53
C ALA A 497 30.39 2.41 -3.58
N MET A 498 30.38 3.45 -4.42
CA MET A 498 31.47 3.72 -5.35
C MET A 498 32.73 4.27 -4.67
N PHE A 499 32.65 4.78 -3.44
CA PHE A 499 33.76 5.37 -2.71
C PHE A 499 34.03 4.62 -1.39
N PRO A 500 34.44 3.34 -1.44
CA PRO A 500 34.92 2.65 -0.25
C PRO A 500 36.17 3.35 0.29
N ARG A 501 36.47 3.15 1.58
CA ARG A 501 37.57 3.84 2.30
C ARG A 501 38.89 3.80 1.52
N ASP A 502 39.30 2.64 1.02
CA ASP A 502 40.57 2.49 0.30
C ASP A 502 40.61 3.31 -0.99
N ARG A 503 39.48 3.43 -1.70
CA ARG A 503 39.37 4.31 -2.88
C ARG A 503 39.40 5.78 -2.49
N VAL A 504 38.78 6.16 -1.37
CA VAL A 504 38.85 7.53 -0.85
C VAL A 504 40.31 7.88 -0.54
N ILE A 505 41.02 7.03 0.20
CA ILE A 505 42.45 7.17 0.49
C ILE A 505 43.28 7.28 -0.80
N GLY A 506 43.09 6.37 -1.75
CA GLY A 506 43.78 6.42 -3.04
C GLY A 506 43.48 7.70 -3.84
N SER A 507 42.27 8.25 -3.72
CA SER A 507 41.91 9.52 -4.35
C SER A 507 42.57 10.71 -3.64
N LEU A 508 42.59 10.73 -2.31
CA LEU A 508 43.28 11.76 -1.53
C LEU A 508 44.77 11.80 -1.86
N ALA A 509 45.43 10.63 -1.91
CA ALA A 509 46.82 10.51 -2.34
C ALA A 509 47.03 11.01 -3.78
N LYS A 510 46.18 10.57 -4.73
CA LYS A 510 46.26 11.00 -6.14
C LYS A 510 46.16 12.52 -6.31
N TYR A 511 45.36 13.19 -5.50
CA TYR A 511 45.14 14.64 -5.58
C TYR A 511 46.02 15.44 -4.60
N ASN A 512 46.97 14.79 -3.91
CA ASN A 512 47.84 15.42 -2.91
C ASN A 512 47.07 16.15 -1.80
N ILE A 513 45.93 15.61 -1.37
CA ILE A 513 45.11 16.16 -0.28
C ILE A 513 45.64 15.58 1.04
N PRO A 514 45.98 16.41 2.06
CA PRO A 514 46.54 15.92 3.32
C PRO A 514 45.58 14.99 4.10
N TYR A 515 46.06 13.78 4.41
CA TYR A 515 45.34 12.82 5.25
C TYR A 515 46.31 11.94 6.06
N THR A 516 45.80 11.32 7.13
CA THR A 516 46.49 10.22 7.82
C THR A 516 45.63 8.95 7.78
N GLU A 517 46.26 7.78 7.68
CA GLU A 517 45.54 6.50 7.59
C GLU A 517 44.69 6.16 8.81
N LYS A 518 44.99 6.80 9.95
CA LYS A 518 44.25 6.65 11.21
C LYS A 518 43.01 7.54 11.30
N GLU A 519 42.79 8.45 10.37
CA GLU A 519 41.60 9.30 10.39
C GLU A 519 40.31 8.51 10.19
N GLU A 520 39.25 8.94 10.88
CA GLU A 520 37.92 8.39 10.69
C GLU A 520 37.45 8.49 9.23
N THR A 521 36.74 7.48 8.76
CA THR A 521 36.30 7.40 7.34
C THR A 521 35.48 8.63 6.95
N GLU A 522 34.65 9.14 7.86
CA GLU A 522 33.84 10.32 7.62
C GLU A 522 34.68 11.59 7.39
N SER A 523 35.79 11.75 8.11
CA SER A 523 36.75 12.86 7.90
C SER A 523 37.38 12.78 6.51
N LEU A 524 37.86 11.61 6.12
CA LEU A 524 38.45 11.38 4.80
C LEU A 524 37.46 11.66 3.66
N VAL A 525 36.22 11.20 3.84
CA VAL A 525 35.10 11.46 2.92
C VAL A 525 34.80 12.94 2.82
N ALA A 526 34.76 13.67 3.94
CA ALA A 526 34.51 15.11 3.97
C ALA A 526 35.62 15.90 3.24
N LYS A 527 36.89 15.57 3.47
CA LYS A 527 38.03 16.17 2.76
C LYS A 527 37.93 15.97 1.25
N LEU A 528 37.66 14.74 0.82
CA LEU A 528 37.52 14.44 -0.60
C LEU A 528 36.31 15.14 -1.21
N ALA A 529 35.18 15.19 -0.50
CA ALA A 529 33.98 15.88 -0.94
C ALA A 529 34.22 17.39 -1.09
N GLN A 530 34.93 18.02 -0.15
CA GLN A 530 35.29 19.44 -0.22
C GLN A 530 36.21 19.72 -1.41
N PHE A 531 37.21 18.88 -1.67
CA PHE A 531 38.08 19.03 -2.85
C PHE A 531 37.28 19.06 -4.16
N TYR A 532 36.28 18.19 -4.30
CA TYR A 532 35.41 18.22 -5.48
C TYR A 532 34.50 19.45 -5.50
N ALA A 533 33.97 19.86 -4.35
CA ALA A 533 33.17 21.08 -4.21
C ALA A 533 33.92 22.34 -4.62
N ASP A 534 35.21 22.47 -4.25
CA ASP A 534 36.04 23.63 -4.59
C ASP A 534 36.21 23.85 -6.09
N ARG A 535 35.88 22.85 -6.91
CA ARG A 535 35.93 22.89 -8.38
C ARG A 535 34.59 23.23 -9.03
N THR A 536 33.51 23.28 -8.26
CA THR A 536 32.19 23.67 -8.74
C THR A 536 31.96 25.17 -8.47
N LEU A 537 30.87 25.74 -8.98
CA LEU A 537 30.57 27.16 -8.81
C LEU A 537 29.99 27.49 -7.42
N THR A 538 29.26 26.56 -6.80
CA THR A 538 28.66 26.77 -5.47
C THR A 538 29.62 26.54 -4.31
N LYS A 539 30.81 25.97 -4.57
CA LYS A 539 31.85 25.66 -3.56
C LYS A 539 31.34 24.83 -2.37
N SER A 540 30.24 24.10 -2.58
CA SER A 540 29.54 23.36 -1.53
C SER A 540 29.48 21.88 -1.88
N PRO A 541 29.81 20.96 -0.94
CA PRO A 541 29.72 19.53 -1.18
C PRO A 541 28.32 19.08 -1.55
N ILE A 542 28.23 18.22 -2.57
CA ILE A 542 26.96 17.63 -3.00
C ILE A 542 26.74 16.34 -2.24
N THR A 543 25.55 16.19 -1.66
CA THR A 543 25.16 15.06 -0.82
C THR A 543 24.11 14.19 -1.51
N PRO A 544 23.88 12.94 -1.02
CA PRO A 544 22.75 12.14 -1.45
C PRO A 544 21.39 12.85 -1.27
N ALA A 545 21.26 13.70 -0.26
CA ALA A 545 20.01 14.43 0.03
C ALA A 545 19.70 15.46 -1.07
N ASP A 546 20.71 16.15 -1.58
CA ASP A 546 20.54 17.08 -2.70
C ASP A 546 20.03 16.37 -3.95
N GLN A 547 20.52 15.15 -4.21
CA GLN A 547 20.03 14.31 -5.31
C GLN A 547 18.59 13.84 -5.07
N ALA A 548 18.29 13.42 -3.85
CA ALA A 548 16.96 12.97 -3.45
C ALA A 548 15.88 14.05 -3.61
N GLU A 549 16.21 15.33 -3.40
CA GLU A 549 15.30 16.44 -3.70
C GLU A 549 14.97 16.52 -5.20
N ALA A 550 15.95 16.36 -6.09
CA ALA A 550 15.68 16.35 -7.54
C ALA A 550 14.79 15.16 -7.95
N TYR A 551 15.01 13.99 -7.36
CA TYR A 551 14.12 12.84 -7.52
C TYR A 551 12.70 13.16 -7.07
N PHE A 552 12.54 13.74 -5.88
CA PHE A 552 11.25 14.18 -5.37
C PHE A 552 10.54 15.15 -6.32
N LEU A 553 11.23 16.20 -6.78
CA LEU A 553 10.67 17.18 -7.72
C LEU A 553 10.18 16.53 -9.04
N LEU A 554 10.92 15.53 -9.54
CA LEU A 554 10.60 14.86 -10.79
C LEU A 554 9.42 13.88 -10.67
N VAL A 555 9.25 13.22 -9.52
CA VAL A 555 8.11 12.30 -9.30
C VAL A 555 6.85 13.01 -8.78
N SER A 556 6.99 14.23 -8.23
CA SER A 556 5.86 15.02 -7.77
C SER A 556 5.14 15.76 -8.92
N GLN A 557 4.04 16.44 -8.59
CA GLN A 557 3.28 17.24 -9.57
C GLN A 557 3.88 18.64 -9.83
N ARG A 558 4.95 19.03 -9.11
CA ARG A 558 5.63 20.33 -9.27
C ARG A 558 6.16 20.54 -10.68
N LEU A 559 6.60 19.45 -11.33
CA LEU A 559 7.09 19.44 -12.71
C LEU A 559 6.20 18.59 -13.63
N SER A 560 4.88 18.65 -13.44
CA SER A 560 3.89 17.83 -14.18
C SER A 560 3.88 18.03 -15.70
N LYS A 561 4.51 19.10 -16.21
CA LYS A 561 4.67 19.40 -17.64
C LYS A 561 6.07 19.12 -18.19
N THR A 562 6.94 18.50 -17.39
CA THR A 562 8.33 18.19 -17.75
C THR A 562 8.53 16.69 -17.99
N THR A 563 9.00 16.34 -19.18
CA THR A 563 9.41 14.99 -19.59
C THR A 563 10.55 15.10 -20.61
N GLY A 564 11.39 14.07 -20.71
CA GLY A 564 12.57 14.02 -21.59
C GLY A 564 13.75 14.89 -21.12
N GLN A 565 13.70 15.45 -19.91
CA GLN A 565 14.71 16.38 -19.41
C GLN A 565 15.65 15.72 -18.40
N VAL A 566 16.87 16.25 -18.30
CA VAL A 566 17.87 15.82 -17.33
C VAL A 566 18.18 16.99 -16.40
N ILE A 567 17.93 16.83 -15.11
CA ILE A 567 18.26 17.83 -14.08
C ILE A 567 19.65 17.55 -13.53
N THR A 568 20.55 18.51 -13.65
CA THR A 568 21.90 18.46 -13.05
C THR A 568 21.85 18.89 -11.59
N VAL A 569 22.45 18.08 -10.71
CA VAL A 569 22.68 18.43 -9.30
C VAL A 569 24.18 18.25 -9.06
N ASP A 570 24.95 19.24 -9.47
CA ASP A 570 26.40 19.17 -9.65
C ASP A 570 27.18 20.36 -9.07
N GLY A 571 26.51 21.23 -8.30
CA GLY A 571 27.13 22.44 -7.74
C GLY A 571 27.52 23.48 -8.80
N GLY A 572 26.98 23.40 -10.01
CA GLY A 572 27.36 24.25 -11.13
C GLY A 572 28.69 23.83 -11.73
N LEU A 573 28.84 22.54 -12.07
CA LEU A 573 30.03 22.09 -12.81
C LEU A 573 29.97 22.64 -14.23
N HIS A 574 30.64 23.77 -14.48
CA HIS A 574 30.54 24.51 -15.75
C HIS A 574 30.91 23.69 -17.00
N GLU A 575 31.81 22.72 -16.86
CA GLU A 575 32.16 21.76 -17.92
C GLU A 575 30.95 20.91 -18.36
N ALA A 576 29.98 20.71 -17.47
CA ALA A 576 28.80 19.86 -17.67
C ALA A 576 27.54 20.64 -18.10
N PHE A 577 27.65 21.95 -18.38
CA PHE A 577 26.51 22.73 -18.82
C PHE A 577 25.96 22.20 -20.15
N LEU A 578 24.71 21.73 -20.11
CA LEU A 578 23.97 21.32 -21.30
C LEU A 578 23.72 22.56 -22.17
N ARG A 579 24.06 22.47 -23.46
CA ARG A 579 23.87 23.52 -24.46
C ARG A 579 22.78 23.16 -25.44
#